data_AF-A0A8J4WD71-F1
#
_entry.id   AF-A0A8J4WD71-F1
#
_cell.length_a   1.000
_cell.length_b   1.000
_cell.length_c   1.000
_cell.angle_alpha   90.00
_cell.angle_beta   90.00
_cell.angle_gamma   90.00
#
_symmetry.space_group_name_H-M   'P 1'
#
loop_
_entity.id
_entity.type
_entity.pdbx_description
1 polymer ?
#
loop_
_entity_poly.entity_id
_entity_poly.type
_entity_poly.pdbx_seq_one_letter_code
_entity_poly.pdbx_strand_id
1 'polypeptide(L)'
;MRGNKLDSHKAFVRRGISDQESIVNFRKNINMAEPHMKTAGVAQYIRHQDDVPANAITPTDEVIAEFKQLKMRRKYRYVLLRIEAAHVVVDSTAPPSATFKDFEAALPDSDCRYAVYDHEFLTSDGRKSSKIFFVSWIPQNSHPGFKMAYTHAKSAVRAVCEGCFDVSAVIKKEVAQGMEITSGDASDSDSEFEDD
;
A
#
# COMPACT_ATOMS: atom_id res chain seq x y z
N MET A 1 -41.16 1.46 73.99
CA MET A 1 -41.23 0.11 73.42
C MET A 1 -41.63 0.22 71.96
N ARG A 2 -40.83 -0.39 71.05
CA ARG A 2 -41.12 -0.76 69.65
C ARG A 2 -41.36 0.44 68.72
N GLY A 3 -40.49 0.81 67.77
CA GLY A 3 -39.56 0.05 66.95
C GLY A 3 -40.01 0.21 65.51
N ASN A 4 -39.18 0.77 64.63
CA ASN A 4 -39.17 0.39 63.21
C ASN A 4 -37.83 0.76 62.58
N LYS A 5 -37.23 -0.28 61.99
CA LYS A 5 -35.98 -0.37 61.25
C LYS A 5 -36.35 -0.72 59.80
N LEU A 6 -35.45 -0.40 58.87
CA LEU A 6 -35.48 -0.52 57.39
C LEU A 6 -36.08 0.71 56.67
N ASP A 7 -35.47 1.28 55.64
CA ASP A 7 -34.36 0.80 54.81
C ASP A 7 -33.54 1.97 54.25
N SER A 8 -32.25 1.72 54.06
CA SER A 8 -31.23 2.67 53.65
C SER A 8 -31.10 2.63 52.13
N HIS A 9 -31.28 3.73 51.39
CA HIS A 9 -30.59 3.89 50.10
C HIS A 9 -30.54 5.38 49.66
N LYS A 10 -29.36 5.98 49.87
CA LYS A 10 -28.67 7.04 49.07
C LYS A 10 -29.49 8.30 48.70
N ALA A 11 -29.31 9.46 49.34
CA ALA A 11 -28.12 10.34 49.32
C ALA A 11 -27.47 10.52 47.93
N PHE A 12 -27.62 11.70 47.31
CA PHE A 12 -26.53 12.68 47.14
C PHE A 12 -26.92 13.83 46.18
N VAL A 13 -27.12 15.02 46.78
CA VAL A 13 -26.69 16.37 46.37
C VAL A 13 -27.48 17.16 45.30
N ARG A 14 -28.22 18.14 45.85
CA ARG A 14 -28.58 19.44 45.28
C ARG A 14 -27.54 20.50 45.69
N ARG A 15 -27.01 21.26 44.72
CA ARG A 15 -26.46 22.65 44.79
C ARG A 15 -26.10 22.98 43.33
N GLY A 16 -26.70 23.91 42.61
CA GLY A 16 -26.99 25.29 43.00
C GLY A 16 -25.77 26.15 42.68
N ILE A 17 -25.44 26.35 41.40
CA ILE A 17 -24.45 27.34 40.93
C ILE A 17 -25.00 28.01 39.67
N SER A 18 -25.39 29.29 39.84
CA SER A 18 -25.57 30.28 38.78
C SER A 18 -24.19 30.72 38.30
N ASP A 19 -23.96 30.77 36.99
CA ASP A 19 -23.30 31.91 36.34
C ASP A 19 -23.38 31.79 34.81
N GLN A 20 -23.76 32.90 34.14
CA GLN A 20 -24.19 32.95 32.74
C GLN A 20 -23.06 33.20 31.72
N GLU A 21 -21.78 33.13 32.11
CA GLU A 21 -20.66 33.54 31.24
C GLU A 21 -19.94 32.41 30.48
N SER A 22 -20.46 31.18 30.49
CA SER A 22 -19.88 30.06 29.72
C SER A 22 -20.66 29.69 28.45
N ILE A 23 -21.79 30.34 28.18
CA ILE A 23 -22.72 29.97 27.08
C ILE A 23 -22.28 30.54 25.71
N VAL A 24 -21.39 31.54 25.69
CA VAL A 24 -21.04 32.26 24.46
C VAL A 24 -19.88 31.63 23.68
N ASN A 25 -19.01 30.84 24.32
CA ASN A 25 -17.80 30.30 23.67
C ASN A 25 -17.95 28.87 23.10
N PHE A 26 -19.14 28.26 23.14
CA PHE A 26 -19.40 26.95 22.51
C PHE A 26 -20.04 27.03 21.11
N ARG A 27 -20.26 28.25 20.58
CA ARG A 27 -20.96 28.50 19.31
C ARG A 27 -20.04 28.86 18.12
N LYS A 28 -18.81 28.34 18.07
CA LYS A 28 -17.94 28.45 16.88
C LYS A 28 -17.37 27.08 16.50
N ASN A 29 -18.15 26.35 15.70
CA ASN A 29 -17.74 25.50 14.57
C ASN A 29 -18.73 24.34 14.36
N ILE A 30 -19.94 24.69 13.89
CA ILE A 30 -20.82 23.73 13.22
C ILE A 30 -21.02 24.26 11.82
N ASN A 31 -20.17 23.80 10.90
CA ASN A 31 -20.43 23.78 9.47
C ASN A 31 -19.37 22.89 8.83
N MET A 32 -19.73 21.64 8.52
CA MET A 32 -19.44 20.99 7.24
C MET A 32 -20.19 19.65 7.21
N ALA A 33 -20.96 19.48 6.15
CA ALA A 33 -21.90 18.40 5.93
C ALA A 33 -21.17 17.08 5.64
N GLU A 34 -21.66 15.99 6.25
CA GLU A 34 -21.41 14.62 5.79
C GLU A 34 -22.50 14.20 4.78
N PRO A 35 -22.15 13.65 3.61
CA PRO A 35 -23.03 12.75 2.88
C PRO A 35 -22.86 11.32 3.42
N HIS A 36 -23.90 10.88 4.14
CA HIS A 36 -24.35 9.51 4.37
C HIS A 36 -23.81 8.40 3.43
N MET A 37 -23.45 7.25 4.01
CA MET A 37 -24.11 5.98 3.67
C MET A 37 -24.03 4.99 4.84
N LYS A 38 -25.19 4.43 5.18
CA LYS A 38 -25.44 3.44 6.25
C LYS A 38 -24.99 2.06 5.79
N THR A 39 -24.50 1.20 6.70
CA THR A 39 -24.92 -0.22 6.81
C THR A 39 -24.41 -0.85 8.12
N ALA A 40 -25.26 -1.69 8.68
CA ALA A 40 -25.21 -2.32 9.99
C ALA A 40 -24.06 -3.31 10.21
N GLY A 41 -23.60 -3.37 11.46
CA GLY A 41 -23.13 -4.56 12.16
C GLY A 41 -22.05 -5.41 11.49
N VAL A 42 -20.77 -5.08 11.72
CA VAL A 42 -19.67 -6.05 11.65
C VAL A 42 -18.72 -5.83 12.82
N ALA A 43 -18.25 -6.95 13.37
CA ALA A 43 -17.63 -7.15 14.67
C ALA A 43 -16.50 -6.20 15.08
N GLN A 44 -16.48 -5.99 16.39
CA GLN A 44 -15.45 -5.39 17.23
C GLN A 44 -14.08 -6.07 17.03
N TYR A 45 -13.31 -5.62 16.03
CA TYR A 45 -11.88 -5.90 15.88
C TYR A 45 -11.14 -4.59 15.57
N ILE A 46 -11.18 -3.65 16.50
CA ILE A 46 -10.26 -2.52 16.50
C ILE A 46 -9.15 -2.89 17.48
N ARG A 47 -8.17 -3.69 16.99
CA ARG A 47 -6.82 -3.51 17.52
C ARG A 47 -6.45 -2.08 17.13
N HIS A 48 -5.96 -1.29 18.10
CA HIS A 48 -5.32 -0.01 17.84
C HIS A 48 -4.25 -0.19 16.77
N GLN A 49 -4.62 0.08 15.54
CA GLN A 49 -3.72 0.35 14.45
C GLN A 49 -4.19 1.73 14.06
N ASP A 50 -3.37 2.74 14.35
CA ASP A 50 -3.55 4.08 13.82
C ASP A 50 -3.97 3.88 12.36
N ASP A 51 -5.20 4.30 12.03
CA ASP A 51 -5.61 4.46 10.65
C ASP A 51 -4.51 5.31 10.05
N VAL A 52 -3.58 4.69 9.30
CA VAL A 52 -2.59 5.45 8.55
C VAL A 52 -3.47 6.31 7.67
N PRO A 53 -3.56 7.63 7.94
CA PRO A 53 -4.48 8.44 7.20
C PRO A 53 -4.08 8.28 5.73
N ALA A 54 -4.98 8.53 4.79
CA ALA A 54 -4.55 8.75 3.41
C ALA A 54 -3.75 10.08 3.29
N ASN A 55 -3.04 10.49 4.34
CA ASN A 55 -2.08 11.58 4.30
C ASN A 55 -1.02 11.20 3.28
N ALA A 56 -0.74 12.13 2.36
CA ALA A 56 0.07 11.92 1.17
C ALA A 56 1.31 11.08 1.48
N ILE A 57 1.28 9.80 1.12
CA ILE A 57 2.40 8.90 1.34
C ILE A 57 3.49 9.36 0.39
N THR A 58 4.60 9.81 0.95
CA THR A 58 5.68 10.43 0.19
C THR A 58 6.90 9.51 0.14
N PRO A 59 7.53 9.35 -1.02
CA PRO A 59 8.80 8.66 -1.10
C PRO A 59 9.89 9.49 -0.42
N THR A 60 10.70 8.82 0.40
CA THR A 60 11.89 9.44 1.00
C THR A 60 12.95 9.71 -0.06
N ASP A 61 13.82 10.70 0.17
CA ASP A 61 14.92 11.03 -0.73
C ASP A 61 15.86 9.84 -1.00
N GLU A 62 15.97 8.92 -0.05
CA GLU A 62 16.73 7.67 -0.19
C GLU A 62 16.18 6.79 -1.30
N VAL A 63 14.86 6.64 -1.39
CA VAL A 63 14.20 5.88 -2.46
C VAL A 63 14.50 6.50 -3.82
N ILE A 64 14.46 7.83 -3.91
CA ILE A 64 14.79 8.57 -5.14
C ILE A 64 16.26 8.35 -5.52
N ALA A 65 17.16 8.38 -4.54
CA ALA A 65 18.59 8.18 -4.76
C ALA A 65 18.91 6.75 -5.21
N GLU A 66 18.34 5.73 -4.56
CA GLU A 66 18.52 4.33 -4.95
C GLU A 66 17.90 4.03 -6.32
N PHE A 67 16.73 4.61 -6.63
CA PHE A 67 16.15 4.52 -7.97
C PHE A 67 17.07 5.11 -9.05
N LYS A 68 17.66 6.30 -8.80
CA LYS A 68 18.64 6.91 -9.71
C LYS A 68 19.89 6.04 -9.86
N GLN A 69 20.38 5.43 -8.78
CA GLN A 69 21.52 4.50 -8.82
C GLN A 69 21.21 3.26 -9.66
N LEU A 70 20.00 2.68 -9.53
CA LEU A 70 19.56 1.56 -10.36
C LEU A 70 19.45 1.98 -11.83
N LYS A 71 18.77 3.10 -12.13
CA LYS A 71 18.55 3.57 -13.51
C LYS A 71 19.84 3.98 -14.24
N MET A 72 20.74 4.70 -13.58
CA MET A 72 21.95 5.23 -14.21
C MET A 72 23.15 4.30 -14.12
N ARG A 73 23.36 3.66 -12.96
CA ARG A 73 24.58 2.86 -12.70
C ARG A 73 24.33 1.36 -12.79
N ARG A 74 23.06 0.92 -12.87
CA ARG A 74 22.67 -0.51 -12.85
C ARG A 74 23.34 -1.29 -11.71
N LYS A 75 23.46 -0.61 -10.56
CA LYS A 75 24.14 -1.13 -9.37
C LYS A 75 23.35 -2.27 -8.70
N TYR A 76 22.06 -2.39 -8.99
CA TYR A 76 21.16 -3.36 -8.39
C TYR A 76 20.30 -4.02 -9.46
N ARG A 77 19.98 -5.30 -9.29
CA ARG A 77 19.01 -5.99 -10.14
C ARG A 77 17.58 -5.59 -9.77
N TYR A 78 17.33 -5.50 -8.47
CA TYR A 78 16.06 -5.02 -7.95
C TYR A 78 16.23 -4.30 -6.62
N VAL A 79 15.29 -3.41 -6.33
CA VAL A 79 15.16 -2.69 -5.07
C VAL A 79 13.74 -2.90 -4.56
N LEU A 80 13.62 -3.43 -3.35
CA LEU A 80 12.37 -3.55 -2.62
C LEU A 80 12.14 -2.31 -1.77
N LEU A 81 10.91 -1.81 -1.82
CA LEU A 81 10.46 -0.66 -1.07
C LEU A 81 9.27 -1.08 -0.21
N ARG A 82 9.17 -0.50 0.98
CA ARG A 82 8.03 -0.68 1.87
C ARG A 82 7.49 0.68 2.31
N ILE A 83 6.21 0.71 2.62
CA ILE A 83 5.57 1.86 3.26
C ILE A 83 5.66 1.67 4.77
N GLU A 84 6.22 2.65 5.46
CA GLU A 84 6.30 2.70 6.91
C GLU A 84 5.60 3.98 7.39
N ALA A 85 4.46 3.81 8.07
CA ALA A 85 3.54 4.90 8.38
C ALA A 85 3.17 5.71 7.12
N ALA A 86 3.70 6.93 6.98
CA ALA A 86 3.39 7.84 5.87
C ALA A 86 4.54 8.00 4.85
N HIS A 87 5.60 7.20 4.95
CA HIS A 87 6.78 7.34 4.09
C HIS A 87 7.14 6.04 3.39
N VAL A 88 7.62 6.14 2.15
CA VAL A 88 8.18 4.99 1.42
C VAL A 88 9.68 4.94 1.68
N VAL A 89 10.14 3.79 2.19
CA VAL A 89 11.52 3.52 2.56
C VAL A 89 12.06 2.31 1.81
N VAL A 90 13.37 2.23 1.68
CA VAL A 90 14.05 1.06 1.09
C VAL A 90 14.02 -0.08 2.10
N ASP A 91 13.52 -1.23 1.66
CA ASP A 91 13.46 -2.44 2.48
C ASP A 91 14.69 -3.31 2.25
N SER A 92 15.01 -3.58 0.99
CA SER A 92 16.14 -4.43 0.61
C SER A 92 16.60 -4.11 -0.81
N THR A 93 17.89 -4.29 -1.08
CA THR A 93 18.49 -4.09 -2.40
C THR A 93 19.24 -5.33 -2.80
N ALA A 94 19.10 -5.76 -4.05
CA ALA A 94 19.80 -6.93 -4.55
C ALA A 94 20.88 -6.57 -5.59
N PRO A 95 22.06 -7.19 -5.55
CA PRO A 95 23.13 -6.95 -6.51
C PRO A 95 22.71 -7.35 -7.93
N PRO A 96 23.42 -6.88 -8.98
CA PRO A 96 23.09 -7.17 -10.37
C PRO A 96 23.26 -8.66 -10.72
N SER A 97 23.95 -9.42 -9.86
CA SER A 97 24.09 -10.88 -9.95
C SER A 97 22.87 -11.67 -9.48
N ALA A 98 21.88 -11.00 -8.87
CA ALA A 98 20.68 -11.68 -8.39
C ALA A 98 19.79 -12.14 -9.56
N THR A 99 19.14 -13.29 -9.38
CA THR A 99 18.26 -13.88 -10.39
C THR A 99 16.79 -13.52 -10.14
N PHE A 100 15.94 -13.72 -11.14
CA PHE A 100 14.49 -13.54 -10.97
C PHE A 100 13.91 -14.46 -9.87
N LYS A 101 14.48 -15.66 -9.68
CA LYS A 101 14.08 -16.57 -8.60
C LYS A 101 14.37 -16.00 -7.21
N ASP A 102 15.51 -15.32 -7.04
CA ASP A 102 15.85 -14.65 -5.78
C ASP A 102 14.88 -13.50 -5.50
N PHE A 103 14.45 -12.81 -6.56
CA PHE A 103 13.42 -11.78 -6.47
C PHE A 103 12.06 -12.35 -6.03
N GLU A 104 11.59 -13.43 -6.64
CA GLU A 104 10.36 -14.12 -6.22
C GLU A 104 10.42 -14.64 -4.77
N ALA A 105 11.59 -15.09 -4.33
CA ALA A 105 11.82 -15.52 -2.95
C ALA A 105 11.83 -14.35 -1.96
N ALA A 106 12.23 -13.15 -2.41
CA ALA A 106 12.25 -11.94 -1.58
C ALA A 106 10.85 -11.31 -1.42
N LEU A 107 9.86 -11.71 -2.23
CA LEU A 107 8.47 -11.24 -2.12
C LEU A 107 7.69 -12.04 -1.04
N PRO A 108 7.24 -11.38 0.05
CA PRO A 108 6.49 -12.06 1.11
C PRO A 108 5.03 -12.29 0.72
N ASP A 109 4.45 -13.43 1.10
CA ASP A 109 3.06 -13.75 0.78
C ASP A 109 2.03 -13.08 1.74
N SER A 110 2.50 -12.56 2.88
CA SER A 110 1.68 -11.93 3.93
C SER A 110 1.75 -10.41 3.97
N ASP A 111 2.71 -9.79 3.27
CA ASP A 111 2.97 -8.35 3.31
C ASP A 111 3.01 -7.74 1.91
N CYS A 112 2.56 -6.49 1.81
CA CYS A 112 2.66 -5.72 0.58
C CYS A 112 4.07 -5.12 0.46
N ARG A 113 4.58 -5.03 -0.77
CA ARG A 113 5.83 -4.34 -1.10
C ARG A 113 5.74 -3.68 -2.47
N TYR A 114 6.56 -2.66 -2.70
CA TYR A 114 6.89 -2.27 -4.07
C TYR A 114 8.25 -2.83 -4.44
N ALA A 115 8.47 -3.07 -5.73
CA ALA A 115 9.78 -3.39 -6.24
C ALA A 115 10.06 -2.60 -7.50
N VAL A 116 11.30 -2.18 -7.66
CA VAL A 116 11.83 -1.72 -8.95
C VAL A 116 12.76 -2.80 -9.44
N TYR A 117 12.50 -3.36 -10.62
CA TYR A 117 13.25 -4.46 -11.20
C TYR A 117 13.84 -4.05 -12.56
N ASP A 118 15.16 -4.20 -12.74
CA ASP A 118 15.83 -3.97 -14.01
C ASP A 118 15.97 -5.28 -14.79
N HIS A 119 15.14 -5.45 -15.82
CA HIS A 119 15.14 -6.62 -16.68
C HIS A 119 16.05 -6.38 -17.89
N GLU A 120 17.22 -7.03 -17.90
CA GLU A 120 18.09 -7.09 -19.08
C GLU A 120 17.69 -8.28 -19.95
N PHE A 121 17.44 -8.01 -21.24
CA PHE A 121 17.12 -9.00 -22.27
C PHE A 121 17.99 -8.78 -23.51
N LEU A 122 18.17 -9.86 -24.29
CA LEU A 122 18.86 -9.80 -25.57
C LEU A 122 17.81 -9.66 -26.67
N THR A 123 17.94 -8.62 -27.51
CA THR A 123 17.11 -8.54 -28.72
C THR A 123 17.56 -9.58 -29.74
N SER A 124 16.68 -9.92 -30.68
CA SER A 124 16.98 -10.80 -31.83
C SER A 124 18.22 -10.37 -32.62
N ASP A 125 18.55 -9.08 -32.61
CA ASP A 125 19.75 -8.52 -33.23
C ASP A 125 21.04 -8.74 -32.42
N GLY A 126 20.98 -9.48 -31.31
CA GLY A 126 22.12 -9.72 -30.41
C GLY A 126 22.52 -8.49 -29.58
N ARG A 127 21.68 -7.45 -29.51
CA ARG A 127 21.94 -6.27 -28.68
C ARG A 127 21.34 -6.45 -27.29
N LYS A 128 22.11 -6.11 -26.26
CA LYS A 128 21.61 -6.09 -24.88
C LYS A 128 20.75 -4.85 -24.68
N SER A 129 19.49 -5.05 -24.34
CA SER A 129 18.56 -3.99 -23.97
C SER A 129 18.03 -4.23 -22.56
N SER A 130 17.57 -3.18 -21.90
CA SER A 130 17.09 -3.23 -20.52
C SER A 130 15.77 -2.49 -20.39
N LYS A 131 14.80 -3.08 -19.69
CA LYS A 131 13.53 -2.45 -19.31
C LYS A 131 13.43 -2.43 -17.78
N ILE A 132 13.07 -1.29 -17.23
CA ILE A 132 12.84 -1.14 -15.79
C ILE A 132 11.35 -1.28 -15.52
N PHE A 133 11.00 -2.18 -14.60
CA PHE A 133 9.65 -2.46 -14.18
C PHE A 133 9.42 -1.97 -12.75
N PHE A 134 8.31 -1.28 -12.54
CA PHE A 134 7.80 -0.94 -11.22
C PHE A 134 6.69 -1.93 -10.85
N VAL A 135 6.99 -2.83 -9.92
CA VAL A 135 6.09 -3.88 -9.44
C VAL A 135 5.39 -3.43 -8.17
N SER A 136 4.07 -3.44 -8.19
CA SER A 136 3.23 -3.33 -7.01
C SER A 136 2.82 -4.74 -6.57
N TRP A 137 3.48 -5.23 -5.52
CA TRP A 137 3.20 -6.53 -4.92
C TRP A 137 2.20 -6.37 -3.77
N ILE A 138 0.97 -6.84 -4.00
CA ILE A 138 -0.13 -6.75 -3.02
C ILE A 138 -0.78 -8.12 -2.91
N PRO A 139 -0.22 -9.04 -2.09
CA PRO A 139 -0.72 -10.40 -2.02
C PRO A 139 -2.09 -10.47 -1.35
N GLN A 140 -2.88 -11.48 -1.70
CA GLN A 140 -4.26 -11.60 -1.24
C GLN A 140 -4.37 -11.82 0.29
N ASN A 141 -3.34 -12.38 0.91
CA ASN A 141 -3.28 -12.65 2.35
C ASN A 141 -2.81 -11.45 3.19
N SER A 142 -2.45 -10.33 2.57
CA SER A 142 -2.04 -9.13 3.30
C SER A 142 -3.20 -8.45 4.04
N HIS A 143 -2.85 -7.73 5.11
CA HIS A 143 -3.83 -6.99 5.91
C HIS A 143 -4.58 -5.95 5.05
N PRO A 144 -5.92 -5.84 5.14
CA PRO A 144 -6.70 -4.89 4.34
C PRO A 144 -6.20 -3.43 4.44
N GLY A 145 -5.74 -3.01 5.62
CA GLY A 145 -5.16 -1.67 5.82
C GLY A 145 -3.90 -1.43 4.99
N PHE A 146 -3.03 -2.44 4.85
CA PHE A 146 -1.85 -2.31 3.98
C PHE A 146 -2.24 -2.27 2.51
N LYS A 147 -3.19 -3.09 2.06
CA LYS A 147 -3.66 -3.05 0.67
C LYS A 147 -4.15 -1.66 0.27
N MET A 148 -4.91 -1.02 1.16
CA MET A 148 -5.39 0.36 0.95
C MET A 148 -4.22 1.35 0.87
N ALA A 149 -3.29 1.32 1.82
CA ALA A 149 -2.13 2.21 1.83
C ALA A 149 -1.25 2.06 0.58
N TYR A 150 -0.94 0.83 0.17
CA TYR A 150 -0.15 0.54 -1.04
C TYR A 150 -0.90 0.84 -2.33
N THR A 151 -2.22 0.78 -2.36
CA THR A 151 -2.97 1.22 -3.54
C THR A 151 -2.95 2.74 -3.65
N HIS A 152 -3.12 3.45 -2.53
CA HIS A 152 -3.15 4.91 -2.48
C HIS A 152 -1.77 5.54 -2.76
N ALA A 153 -0.69 4.99 -2.20
CA ALA A 153 0.67 5.50 -2.39
C ALA A 153 1.23 5.25 -3.80
N LYS A 154 0.65 4.34 -4.58
CA LYS A 154 1.19 3.91 -5.89
C LYS A 154 1.44 5.10 -6.81
N SER A 155 0.50 6.05 -6.88
CA SER A 155 0.60 7.21 -7.76
C SER A 155 1.78 8.13 -7.40
N ALA A 156 2.03 8.34 -6.11
CA ALA A 156 3.13 9.18 -5.62
C ALA A 156 4.49 8.54 -5.90
N VAL A 157 4.63 7.23 -5.69
CA VAL A 157 5.88 6.51 -5.99
C VAL A 157 6.11 6.44 -7.49
N ARG A 158 5.06 6.18 -8.28
CA ARG A 158 5.14 6.15 -9.74
C ARG A 158 5.62 7.49 -10.32
N ALA A 159 5.17 8.62 -9.75
CA ALA A 159 5.62 9.94 -10.17
C ALA A 159 7.13 10.15 -10.01
N VAL A 160 7.76 9.50 -9.04
CA VAL A 160 9.22 9.49 -8.86
C VAL A 160 9.91 8.51 -9.80
N CYS A 161 9.27 7.36 -10.05
CA CYS A 161 9.79 6.29 -10.90
C CYS A 161 9.48 6.53 -12.39
N GLU A 162 9.90 7.66 -12.93
CA GLU A 162 9.66 8.00 -14.34
C GLU A 162 10.37 7.06 -15.32
N GLY A 163 9.64 6.60 -16.34
CA GLY A 163 10.13 5.71 -17.39
C GLY A 163 10.15 4.23 -17.01
N CYS A 164 9.48 3.85 -15.91
CA CYS A 164 9.26 2.46 -15.54
C CYS A 164 7.95 1.93 -16.11
N PHE A 165 7.90 0.62 -16.38
CA PHE A 165 6.68 -0.09 -16.73
C PHE A 165 5.96 -0.56 -15.46
N ASP A 166 4.71 -0.14 -15.29
CA ASP A 166 3.90 -0.55 -14.14
C ASP A 166 3.41 -1.99 -14.28
N VAL A 167 3.71 -2.80 -13.27
CA VAL A 167 3.19 -4.17 -13.13
C VAL A 167 2.52 -4.24 -11.76
N SER A 168 1.28 -4.71 -11.71
CA SER A 168 0.61 -5.02 -10.44
C SER A 168 0.37 -6.50 -10.36
N ALA A 169 0.72 -7.10 -9.24
CA ALA A 169 0.61 -8.54 -9.03
C ALA A 169 0.17 -8.85 -7.60
N VAL A 170 -0.66 -9.87 -7.51
CA VAL A 170 -1.17 -10.48 -6.28
C VAL A 170 -0.51 -11.85 -6.08
N ILE A 171 -0.09 -12.50 -7.17
CA ILE A 171 0.53 -13.83 -7.18
C ILE A 171 1.88 -13.77 -7.89
N LYS A 172 2.88 -14.53 -7.41
CA LYS A 172 4.26 -14.50 -7.95
C LYS A 172 4.31 -14.75 -9.46
N LYS A 173 3.44 -15.65 -9.94
CA LYS A 173 3.26 -15.95 -11.37
C LYS A 173 2.84 -14.73 -12.21
N GLU A 174 1.99 -13.86 -11.67
CA GLU A 174 1.56 -12.64 -12.38
C GLU A 174 2.71 -11.65 -12.56
N VAL A 175 3.68 -11.64 -11.63
CA VAL A 175 4.88 -10.81 -11.78
C VAL A 175 5.70 -11.27 -12.98
N ALA A 176 5.92 -12.58 -13.11
CA ALA A 176 6.65 -13.16 -14.24
C ALA A 176 5.93 -12.88 -15.58
N GLN A 177 4.60 -13.03 -15.60
CA GLN A 177 3.77 -12.77 -16.77
C GLN A 177 3.75 -11.27 -17.15
N GLY A 178 3.58 -10.38 -16.17
CA GLY A 178 3.51 -8.94 -16.40
C GLY A 178 4.84 -8.32 -16.84
N MET A 179 5.97 -8.99 -16.57
CA MET A 179 7.27 -8.62 -17.09
C MET A 179 7.61 -9.30 -18.43
N GLU A 180 6.72 -10.12 -18.98
CA GLU A 180 6.94 -10.91 -20.20
C GLU A 180 8.20 -11.79 -20.12
N ILE A 181 8.54 -12.29 -18.92
CA ILE A 181 9.72 -13.17 -18.72
C ILE A 181 9.44 -14.60 -19.23
N THR A 182 8.22 -14.87 -19.71
CA THR A 182 7.91 -16.09 -20.45
C THR A 182 8.71 -16.12 -21.74
N SER A 183 9.81 -16.89 -21.71
CA SER A 183 10.50 -17.41 -22.88
C SER A 183 9.48 -17.82 -23.94
N GLY A 184 9.65 -17.28 -25.15
CA GLY A 184 8.68 -17.37 -26.23
C GLY A 184 8.10 -18.75 -26.43
N ASP A 185 6.77 -18.82 -26.37
CA ASP A 185 5.96 -19.68 -27.22
C ASP A 185 4.50 -19.19 -27.13
N ALA A 186 4.18 -18.25 -28.01
CA ALA A 186 2.83 -18.08 -28.50
C ALA A 186 2.99 -17.84 -29.99
N SER A 187 3.09 -18.95 -30.73
CA SER A 187 2.77 -19.00 -32.14
C SER A 187 1.38 -18.39 -32.32
N ASP A 188 1.30 -17.16 -32.82
CA ASP A 188 0.11 -16.70 -33.53
C ASP A 188 0.04 -17.56 -34.79
N SER A 189 -0.66 -18.68 -34.69
CA SER A 189 -1.19 -19.38 -35.85
C SER A 189 -2.23 -18.46 -36.48
N ASP A 190 -1.76 -17.61 -37.39
CA ASP A 190 -2.58 -16.89 -38.34
C ASP A 190 -3.32 -17.95 -39.17
N SER A 191 -4.56 -18.22 -38.77
CA SER A 191 -5.42 -19.18 -39.46
C SER A 191 -5.81 -18.57 -40.80
N GLU A 192 -5.11 -19.03 -41.84
CA GLU A 192 -5.40 -18.84 -43.26
C GLU A 192 -6.89 -19.15 -43.51
N PHE A 193 -7.64 -18.10 -43.85
CA PHE A 193 -9.04 -18.18 -44.27
C PHE A 193 -9.07 -18.73 -45.69
N GLU A 194 -9.37 -20.02 -45.85
CA GLU A 194 -9.70 -20.59 -47.17
C GLU A 194 -11.06 -20.04 -47.63
N ASP A 195 -11.03 -19.31 -48.73
CA ASP A 195 -12.18 -18.85 -49.53
C ASP A 195 -12.73 -20.06 -50.31
N ASP A 196 -13.99 -20.45 -50.07
CA ASP A 196 -14.85 -21.16 -51.03
C ASP A 196 -16.33 -20.77 -50.83
#